data_AF-A0A453PLT0-F1
#
_entry.id   AF-A0A453PLT0-F1
#
_cell.length_a   1.000
_cell.length_b   1.000
_cell.length_c   1.000
_cell.angle_alpha   90.00
_cell.angle_beta   90.00
_cell.angle_gamma   90.00
#
_symmetry.space_group_name_H-M   'P 1'
#
loop_
_entity.id
_entity.type
_entity.pdbx_description
1 polymer ?
#
loop_
_entity_poly.entity_id
_entity_poly.type
_entity_poly.pdbx_seq_one_letter_code
_entity_poly.pdbx_strand_id
1 'polypeptide(L)'
;MCVQLFEFADGYRGQYDSSIAEVKSYYASVSGYKDELLWAALWLHRATGKPGYLDYVVDNAHDFGGTGWAITEFSWDVKYAGVQILAARLLLRGEHTAEQKRTLERYQAKAEHYVCACLGRNAQAGGEDANVERSPGGMLYIRQWNNMQYVTNAAFLLSTYADYLAEAGVGTVTCAGGETAGAGEVAALARAQVDYVLGTNPRGVSYLVGYGAKYPARVHHRAASIVPYKHSKQFIGCSQGFEHWFGRRSSNPNVLVGAIVGGPDRRDRFRDNRDNYMQTEACTYNTAPMVGMFAKLNRMAREERERRAATARSGTAAEV
;
A
#
# COMPACT_ATOMS: atom_id res chain seq x y z
N MET A 1 -6.17 -2.68 25.46
CA MET A 1 -6.49 -3.44 24.24
C MET A 1 -5.26 -3.78 23.40
N CYS A 2 -4.56 -2.83 22.75
CA CYS A 2 -3.42 -3.18 21.84
C CYS A 2 -2.29 -3.97 22.53
N VAL A 3 -1.90 -3.57 23.75
CA VAL A 3 -0.87 -4.28 24.54
C VAL A 3 -1.31 -5.72 24.84
N GLN A 4 -2.54 -5.91 25.31
CA GLN A 4 -3.10 -7.24 25.63
C GLN A 4 -3.19 -8.15 24.39
N LEU A 5 -3.53 -7.61 23.22
CA LEU A 5 -3.58 -8.37 21.97
C LEU A 5 -2.17 -8.81 21.52
N PHE A 6 -1.16 -7.95 21.70
CA PHE A 6 0.22 -8.30 21.40
C PHE A 6 0.75 -9.38 22.37
N GLU A 7 0.52 -9.22 23.67
CA GLU A 7 0.90 -10.22 24.68
C GLU A 7 0.23 -11.57 24.42
N PHE A 8 -1.04 -11.57 24.01
CA PHE A 8 -1.74 -12.78 23.59
C PHE A 8 -1.11 -13.40 22.34
N ALA A 9 -0.87 -12.60 21.29
CA ALA A 9 -0.30 -13.10 20.04
C ALA A 9 1.13 -13.66 20.21
N ASP A 10 1.96 -13.00 21.03
CA ASP A 10 3.32 -13.44 21.31
C ASP A 10 3.38 -14.63 22.27
N GLY A 11 2.46 -14.69 23.26
CA GLY A 11 2.36 -15.78 24.22
C GLY A 11 1.74 -17.07 23.65
N TYR A 12 0.87 -16.96 22.64
CA TYR A 12 0.15 -18.08 22.02
C TYR A 12 0.34 -18.08 20.50
N ARG A 13 1.55 -18.40 20.07
CA ARG A 13 1.97 -18.29 18.67
C ARG A 13 1.33 -19.35 17.78
N GLY A 14 0.73 -18.90 16.68
CA GLY A 14 0.11 -19.77 15.68
C GLY A 14 -0.54 -18.96 14.56
N GLN A 15 -0.77 -19.60 13.41
CA GLN A 15 -1.53 -18.97 12.32
C GLN A 15 -3.01 -18.98 12.67
N TYR A 16 -3.70 -17.85 12.53
CA TYR A 16 -5.09 -17.73 12.95
C TYR A 16 -6.04 -18.66 12.17
N ASP A 17 -5.72 -18.91 10.89
CA ASP A 17 -6.49 -19.77 9.99
C ASP A 17 -6.32 -21.27 10.30
N SER A 18 -5.39 -21.64 11.19
CA SER A 18 -5.37 -22.97 11.80
C SER A 18 -6.53 -23.19 12.78
N SER A 19 -7.02 -22.10 13.41
CA SER A 19 -8.13 -22.13 14.36
C SER A 19 -9.48 -21.84 13.70
N ILE A 20 -9.49 -20.98 12.67
CA ILE A 20 -10.69 -20.61 11.90
C ILE A 20 -10.52 -21.12 10.47
N ALA A 21 -10.71 -22.42 10.26
CA ALA A 21 -10.37 -23.09 9.00
C ALA A 21 -11.13 -22.55 7.78
N GLU A 22 -12.33 -22.01 7.98
CA GLU A 22 -13.20 -21.47 6.94
C GLU A 22 -12.56 -20.29 6.19
N VAL A 23 -11.62 -19.58 6.80
CA VAL A 23 -10.97 -18.42 6.17
C VAL A 23 -9.86 -18.82 5.20
N LYS A 24 -9.38 -20.07 5.21
CA LYS A 24 -8.25 -20.51 4.37
C LYS A 24 -8.47 -20.30 2.87
N SER A 25 -9.71 -20.41 2.41
CA SER A 25 -10.06 -20.17 1.00
C SER A 25 -10.21 -18.69 0.64
N TYR A 26 -10.08 -17.77 1.60
CA TYR A 26 -10.32 -16.34 1.42
C TYR A 26 -9.12 -15.49 1.84
N TYR A 27 -8.64 -15.68 3.08
CA TYR A 27 -7.58 -14.89 3.72
C TYR A 27 -6.61 -15.80 4.48
N ALA A 28 -6.05 -16.83 3.82
CA ALA A 28 -5.06 -17.70 4.46
C ALA A 28 -3.83 -16.90 4.95
N SER A 29 -3.28 -17.31 6.09
CA SER A 29 -2.03 -16.75 6.63
C SER A 29 -0.85 -17.42 5.93
N VAL A 30 -0.52 -16.98 4.71
CA VAL A 30 0.49 -17.62 3.87
C VAL A 30 1.89 -17.24 4.32
N SER A 31 2.11 -15.97 4.69
CA SER A 31 3.36 -15.46 5.28
C SER A 31 3.64 -15.99 6.69
N GLY A 32 2.60 -16.40 7.40
CA GLY A 32 2.64 -16.72 8.83
C GLY A 32 2.18 -15.55 9.70
N TYR A 33 2.77 -15.44 10.89
CA TYR A 33 2.44 -14.41 11.90
C TYR A 33 3.69 -13.63 12.38
N LYS A 34 4.87 -13.98 11.89
CA LYS A 34 6.15 -13.51 12.43
C LYS A 34 6.36 -12.03 12.08
N ASP A 35 6.04 -11.64 10.86
CA ASP A 35 6.05 -10.25 10.43
C ASP A 35 4.96 -9.42 11.12
N GLU A 36 3.80 -10.00 11.44
CA GLU A 36 2.76 -9.36 12.25
C GLU A 36 3.26 -9.02 13.66
N LEU A 37 4.03 -9.90 14.29
CA LEU A 37 4.60 -9.64 15.62
C LEU A 37 5.64 -8.50 15.57
N LEU A 38 6.53 -8.50 14.58
CA LEU A 38 7.47 -7.38 14.38
C LEU A 38 6.74 -6.06 14.07
N TRP A 39 5.70 -6.13 13.23
CA TRP A 39 4.87 -4.98 12.86
C TRP A 39 4.15 -4.40 14.08
N ALA A 40 3.50 -5.25 14.87
CA ALA A 40 2.79 -4.85 16.08
C ALA A 40 3.75 -4.25 17.12
N ALA A 41 4.93 -4.85 17.33
CA ALA A 41 5.93 -4.33 18.25
C ALA A 41 6.43 -2.94 17.83
N LEU A 42 6.73 -2.70 16.55
CA LEU A 42 7.12 -1.36 16.07
C LEU A 42 6.02 -0.31 16.27
N TRP A 43 4.75 -0.67 16.02
CA TRP A 43 3.63 0.24 16.27
C TRP A 43 3.42 0.51 17.76
N LEU A 44 3.56 -0.50 18.61
CA LEU A 44 3.49 -0.34 20.06
C LEU A 44 4.64 0.52 20.59
N HIS A 45 5.88 0.29 20.12
CA HIS A 45 7.02 1.16 20.42
C HIS A 45 6.68 2.62 20.10
N ARG A 46 6.17 2.88 18.88
CA ARG A 46 5.81 4.23 18.44
C ARG A 46 4.67 4.83 19.27
N ALA A 47 3.69 4.04 19.69
CA ALA A 47 2.52 4.53 20.43
C ALA A 47 2.83 4.77 21.91
N THR A 48 3.71 3.97 22.52
CA THR A 48 3.94 4.00 23.97
C THR A 48 5.30 4.54 24.39
N GLY A 49 6.27 4.64 23.47
CA GLY A 49 7.65 5.01 23.78
C GLY A 49 8.38 4.01 24.67
N LYS A 50 7.88 2.77 24.80
CA LYS A 50 8.49 1.77 25.69
C LYS A 50 9.63 1.05 24.95
N PRO A 51 10.87 1.06 25.48
CA PRO A 51 12.04 0.53 24.79
C PRO A 51 11.96 -0.98 24.52
N GLY A 52 11.35 -1.74 25.43
CA GLY A 52 11.25 -3.21 25.31
C GLY A 52 10.57 -3.70 24.02
N TYR A 53 9.74 -2.89 23.37
CA TYR A 53 9.18 -3.24 22.07
C TYR A 53 10.19 -3.13 20.92
N LEU A 54 11.12 -2.17 20.98
CA LEU A 54 12.22 -2.10 20.02
C LEU A 54 13.25 -3.20 20.27
N ASP A 55 13.54 -3.50 21.55
CA ASP A 55 14.37 -4.64 21.92
C ASP A 55 13.81 -5.93 21.33
N TYR A 56 12.49 -6.17 21.48
CA TYR A 56 11.81 -7.30 20.86
C TYR A 56 12.01 -7.38 19.33
N VAL A 57 11.90 -6.25 18.62
CA VAL A 57 12.06 -6.20 17.15
C VAL A 57 13.50 -6.50 16.74
N VAL A 58 14.48 -6.08 17.55
CA VAL A 58 15.90 -6.29 17.32
C VAL A 58 16.30 -7.73 17.63
N ASP A 59 15.85 -8.27 18.77
CA ASP A 59 16.19 -9.61 19.22
C ASP A 59 15.58 -10.69 18.33
N ASN A 60 14.35 -10.47 17.84
CA ASN A 60 13.68 -11.41 16.93
C ASN A 60 13.98 -11.15 15.44
N ALA A 61 14.82 -10.15 15.11
CA ALA A 61 14.97 -9.65 13.74
C ALA A 61 15.40 -10.69 12.70
N HIS A 62 16.24 -11.65 13.10
CA HIS A 62 16.70 -12.72 12.22
C HIS A 62 15.67 -13.86 12.16
N ASP A 63 15.26 -14.38 13.32
CA ASP A 63 14.44 -15.59 13.42
C ASP A 63 13.01 -15.38 12.93
N PHE A 64 12.55 -14.12 12.96
CA PHE A 64 11.27 -13.72 12.42
C PHE A 64 11.40 -13.22 10.98
N GLY A 65 12.58 -13.27 10.39
CA GLY A 65 12.81 -12.96 8.98
C GLY A 65 12.90 -11.46 8.65
N GLY A 66 12.73 -10.57 9.63
CA GLY A 66 12.75 -9.11 9.44
C GLY A 66 13.98 -8.58 8.71
N THR A 67 15.16 -9.15 9.01
CA THR A 67 16.45 -8.80 8.38
C THR A 67 16.95 -9.84 7.38
N GLY A 68 16.25 -10.96 7.23
CA GLY A 68 16.59 -12.03 6.30
C GLY A 68 15.96 -11.82 4.92
N TRP A 69 14.65 -11.59 4.89
CA TRP A 69 13.87 -11.52 3.66
C TRP A 69 14.07 -10.20 2.92
N ALA A 70 14.54 -10.30 1.68
CA ALA A 70 14.48 -9.24 0.70
C ALA A 70 13.18 -9.42 -0.08
N ILE A 71 12.20 -8.52 0.11
CA ILE A 71 10.85 -8.70 -0.41
C ILE A 71 10.50 -7.59 -1.41
N THR A 72 9.61 -7.92 -2.34
CA THR A 72 9.08 -7.02 -3.38
C THR A 72 7.58 -6.77 -3.22
N GLU A 73 7.00 -7.21 -2.10
CA GLU A 73 5.57 -7.17 -1.80
C GLU A 73 5.28 -6.55 -0.41
N PHE A 74 4.19 -5.79 -0.33
CA PHE A 74 3.51 -5.42 0.91
C PHE A 74 2.00 -5.59 0.73
N SER A 75 1.34 -6.30 1.65
CA SER A 75 -0.07 -6.69 1.53
C SER A 75 -0.76 -6.89 2.88
N TRP A 76 -2.05 -7.24 2.85
CA TRP A 76 -2.77 -7.63 4.07
C TRP A 76 -2.18 -8.89 4.73
N ASP A 77 -1.45 -9.73 4.00
CA ASP A 77 -0.78 -10.94 4.49
C ASP A 77 0.70 -10.69 4.81
N VAL A 78 1.41 -9.89 4.00
CA VAL A 78 2.87 -9.70 4.14
C VAL A 78 3.22 -8.29 4.64
N LYS A 79 3.86 -8.16 5.81
CA LYS A 79 4.24 -6.87 6.43
C LYS A 79 5.72 -6.51 6.37
N TYR A 80 6.59 -7.42 5.91
CA TYR A 80 8.05 -7.24 5.96
C TYR A 80 8.54 -5.89 5.41
N ALA A 81 8.11 -5.48 4.21
CA ALA A 81 8.52 -4.18 3.65
C ALA A 81 8.12 -2.99 4.54
N GLY A 82 6.93 -3.05 5.15
CA GLY A 82 6.48 -2.04 6.11
C GLY A 82 7.30 -2.06 7.41
N VAL A 83 7.56 -3.25 7.97
CA VAL A 83 8.41 -3.43 9.15
C VAL A 83 9.80 -2.84 8.92
N GLN A 84 10.40 -3.17 7.77
CA GLN A 84 11.74 -2.72 7.39
C GLN A 84 11.80 -1.20 7.23
N ILE A 85 10.82 -0.58 6.57
CA ILE A 85 10.72 0.87 6.42
C ILE A 85 10.51 1.58 7.78
N LEU A 86 9.67 1.03 8.66
CA LEU A 86 9.46 1.60 10.00
C LEU A 86 10.71 1.48 10.88
N ALA A 87 11.42 0.35 10.82
CA ALA A 87 12.69 0.18 11.54
C ALA A 87 13.78 1.11 10.99
N ALA A 88 13.88 1.26 9.67
CA ALA A 88 14.80 2.20 9.02
C ALA A 88 14.57 3.65 9.46
N ARG A 89 13.30 4.05 9.68
CA ARG A 89 12.98 5.37 10.24
C ARG A 89 13.63 5.60 11.61
N LEU A 90 13.63 4.61 12.50
CA LEU A 90 14.24 4.74 13.83
C LEU A 90 15.75 4.96 13.70
N LEU A 91 16.41 4.23 12.80
CA LEU A 91 17.82 4.44 12.44
C LEU A 91 18.08 5.86 11.93
N LEU A 92 17.30 6.29 10.93
CA LEU A 92 17.46 7.62 10.30
C LEU A 92 17.28 8.77 11.29
N ARG A 93 16.47 8.58 12.35
CA ARG A 93 16.23 9.58 13.39
C ARG A 93 17.17 9.48 14.59
N GLY A 94 18.07 8.48 14.62
CA GLY A 94 18.91 8.22 15.78
C GLY A 94 18.13 7.76 17.02
N GLU A 95 16.91 7.23 16.85
CA GLU A 95 16.04 6.74 17.92
C GLU A 95 16.43 5.28 18.29
N HIS A 96 17.71 5.03 18.62
CA HIS A 96 18.24 3.70 18.92
C HIS A 96 19.52 3.73 19.76
N THR A 97 19.86 2.61 20.40
CA THR A 97 21.15 2.44 21.08
C THR A 97 22.27 2.03 20.11
N ALA A 98 23.52 1.94 20.60
CA ALA A 98 24.65 1.47 19.81
C ALA A 98 24.52 -0.02 19.43
N GLU A 99 23.95 -0.82 20.32
CA GLU A 99 23.75 -2.27 20.15
C GLU A 99 22.68 -2.56 19.08
N GLN A 100 21.58 -1.79 19.12
CA GLN A 100 20.46 -1.92 18.19
C GLN A 100 20.81 -1.44 16.77
N LYS A 101 21.72 -0.46 16.65
CA LYS A 101 22.12 0.17 15.39
C LYS A 101 22.42 -0.84 14.28
N ARG A 102 23.28 -1.84 14.56
CA ARG A 102 23.70 -2.85 13.58
C ARG A 102 22.51 -3.64 13.01
N THR A 103 21.53 -3.95 13.84
CA THR A 103 20.33 -4.68 13.38
C THR A 103 19.42 -3.77 12.57
N LEU A 104 19.28 -2.50 12.97
CA LEU A 104 18.49 -1.52 12.21
C LEU A 104 19.12 -1.17 10.85
N GLU A 105 20.45 -1.16 10.73
CA GLU A 105 21.15 -1.03 9.44
C GLU A 105 20.79 -2.19 8.49
N ARG A 106 20.64 -3.41 9.03
CA ARG A 106 20.17 -4.56 8.24
C ARG A 106 18.71 -4.41 7.82
N TYR A 107 17.84 -3.87 8.68
CA TYR A 107 16.46 -3.55 8.31
C TYR A 107 16.42 -2.48 7.21
N GLN A 108 17.24 -1.43 7.32
CA GLN A 108 17.37 -0.39 6.28
C GLN A 108 17.80 -1.00 4.95
N ALA A 109 18.81 -1.88 4.93
CA ALA A 109 19.23 -2.54 3.70
C ALA A 109 18.08 -3.33 3.02
N LYS A 110 17.16 -3.92 3.79
CA LYS A 110 15.97 -4.60 3.23
C LYS A 110 14.88 -3.62 2.80
N ALA A 111 14.68 -2.52 3.52
CA ALA A 111 13.80 -1.43 3.11
C ALA A 111 14.25 -0.84 1.76
N GLU A 112 15.53 -0.57 1.61
CA GLU A 112 16.12 -0.04 0.37
C GLU A 112 16.06 -1.05 -0.77
N HIS A 113 16.23 -2.34 -0.48
CA HIS A 113 15.97 -3.39 -1.47
C HIS A 113 14.53 -3.31 -2.02
N TYR A 114 13.49 -3.19 -1.18
CA TYR A 114 12.10 -3.07 -1.63
C TYR A 114 11.88 -1.80 -2.47
N VAL A 115 12.42 -0.66 -2.03
CA VAL A 115 12.34 0.62 -2.75
C VAL A 115 12.99 0.53 -4.12
N CYS A 116 14.20 -0.03 -4.18
CA CYS A 116 14.94 -0.23 -5.42
C CYS A 116 14.28 -1.28 -6.33
N ALA A 117 13.66 -2.32 -5.77
CA ALA A 117 12.88 -3.30 -6.54
C ALA A 117 11.70 -2.62 -7.25
N CYS A 118 11.01 -1.70 -6.56
CA CYS A 118 9.95 -0.90 -7.18
C CYS A 118 10.49 0.01 -8.28
N LEU A 119 11.69 0.56 -8.12
CA LEU A 119 12.37 1.40 -9.13
C LEU A 119 12.94 0.61 -10.30
N GLY A 120 13.12 -0.71 -10.18
CA GLY A 120 13.79 -1.54 -11.18
C GLY A 120 15.31 -1.41 -11.15
N ARG A 121 15.90 -1.12 -9.99
CA ARG A 121 17.34 -0.81 -9.82
C ARG A 121 18.13 -1.81 -9.00
N ASN A 122 17.52 -2.92 -8.59
CA ASN A 122 18.31 -4.02 -8.05
C ASN A 122 19.03 -4.72 -9.21
N ALA A 123 20.35 -4.86 -9.12
CA ALA A 123 21.11 -5.65 -10.09
C ALA A 123 20.69 -7.14 -10.01
N GLN A 124 21.03 -7.92 -11.05
CA GLN A 124 20.72 -9.36 -11.12
C GLN A 124 21.29 -10.19 -9.94
N ALA A 125 22.19 -9.63 -9.13
CA ALA A 125 22.62 -10.22 -7.86
C ALA A 125 21.46 -10.44 -6.85
N GLY A 126 20.28 -9.84 -7.08
CA GLY A 126 19.07 -10.10 -6.30
C GLY A 126 18.23 -11.30 -6.77
N GLY A 127 18.62 -12.01 -7.83
CA GLY A 127 17.85 -13.11 -8.44
C GLY A 127 16.87 -12.65 -9.53
N GLU A 128 16.13 -13.59 -10.13
CA GLU A 128 15.14 -13.31 -11.19
C GLU A 128 13.99 -12.40 -10.72
N ASP A 129 13.66 -12.45 -9.42
CA ASP A 129 12.58 -11.67 -8.80
C ASP A 129 13.09 -10.42 -8.05
N ALA A 130 14.30 -9.95 -8.35
CA ALA A 130 14.92 -8.80 -7.67
C ALA A 130 14.16 -7.48 -7.86
N ASN A 131 13.36 -7.37 -8.91
CA ASN A 131 12.63 -6.16 -9.29
C ASN A 131 11.16 -6.46 -9.60
N VAL A 132 10.31 -5.47 -9.37
CA VAL A 132 8.87 -5.56 -9.64
C VAL A 132 8.61 -5.40 -11.15
N GLU A 133 7.82 -6.30 -11.74
CA GLU A 133 7.39 -6.19 -13.15
C GLU A 133 6.58 -4.89 -13.36
N ARG A 134 6.61 -4.35 -14.59
CA ARG A 134 5.83 -3.18 -14.95
C ARG A 134 4.97 -3.45 -16.17
N SER A 135 3.75 -2.92 -16.14
CA SER A 135 2.94 -2.83 -17.36
C SER A 135 3.56 -1.83 -18.34
N PRO A 136 3.22 -1.90 -19.65
CA PRO A 136 3.58 -0.87 -20.62
C PRO A 136 3.21 0.56 -20.20
N GLY A 137 2.12 0.73 -19.44
CA GLY A 137 1.67 2.00 -18.87
C GLY A 137 2.40 2.43 -17.60
N GLY A 138 3.38 1.67 -17.11
CA GLY A 138 4.19 1.99 -15.94
C GLY A 138 3.58 1.60 -14.59
N MET A 139 2.51 0.82 -14.57
CA MET A 139 1.95 0.25 -13.33
C MET A 139 2.88 -0.83 -12.77
N LEU A 140 3.15 -0.79 -11.46
CA LEU A 140 3.79 -1.91 -10.78
C LEU A 140 2.87 -3.13 -10.81
N TYR A 141 3.37 -4.28 -11.27
CA TYR A 141 2.62 -5.51 -11.40
C TYR A 141 3.27 -6.63 -10.58
N ILE A 142 2.58 -7.07 -9.53
CA ILE A 142 3.10 -8.04 -8.55
C ILE A 142 2.31 -9.34 -8.66
N ARG A 143 0.96 -9.27 -8.69
CA ARG A 143 0.10 -10.45 -8.83
C ARG A 143 -1.08 -10.18 -9.74
N GLN A 144 -1.63 -11.26 -10.32
CA GLN A 144 -2.77 -11.17 -11.23
C GLN A 144 -4.09 -10.78 -10.55
N TRP A 145 -4.37 -11.31 -9.37
CA TRP A 145 -5.61 -10.99 -8.66
C TRP A 145 -5.42 -9.71 -7.85
N ASN A 146 -6.26 -8.70 -8.12
CA ASN A 146 -6.37 -7.49 -7.33
C ASN A 146 -5.02 -6.76 -7.20
N ASN A 147 -4.34 -6.58 -8.34
CA ASN A 147 -3.01 -5.99 -8.38
C ASN A 147 -2.96 -4.57 -7.76
N MET A 148 -4.08 -3.84 -7.79
CA MET A 148 -4.18 -2.51 -7.18
C MET A 148 -3.89 -2.47 -5.68
N GLN A 149 -4.03 -3.58 -4.95
CA GLN A 149 -3.50 -3.67 -3.58
C GLN A 149 -2.01 -3.29 -3.56
N TYR A 150 -1.22 -3.90 -4.43
CA TYR A 150 0.23 -3.75 -4.43
C TYR A 150 0.65 -2.38 -4.94
N VAL A 151 -0.03 -1.88 -5.98
CA VAL A 151 0.20 -0.53 -6.53
C VAL A 151 -0.01 0.54 -5.45
N THR A 152 -1.14 0.48 -4.75
CA THR A 152 -1.51 1.48 -3.75
C THR A 152 -0.65 1.38 -2.48
N ASN A 153 -0.32 0.17 -2.05
CA ASN A 153 0.61 -0.09 -0.97
C ASN A 153 2.03 0.41 -1.27
N ALA A 154 2.55 0.13 -2.47
CA ALA A 154 3.85 0.61 -2.91
C ALA A 154 3.87 2.13 -2.99
N ALA A 155 2.83 2.76 -3.54
CA ALA A 155 2.70 4.21 -3.56
C ALA A 155 2.81 4.81 -2.15
N PHE A 156 2.12 4.22 -1.17
CA PHE A 156 2.17 4.66 0.21
C PHE A 156 3.54 4.46 0.87
N LEU A 157 4.14 3.27 0.74
CA LEU A 157 5.43 2.97 1.34
C LEU A 157 6.57 3.79 0.74
N LEU A 158 6.62 3.92 -0.59
CA LEU A 158 7.61 4.75 -1.29
C LEU A 158 7.48 6.22 -0.85
N SER A 159 6.25 6.74 -0.77
CA SER A 159 6.03 8.12 -0.32
C SER A 159 6.45 8.33 1.14
N THR A 160 6.18 7.35 1.99
CA THR A 160 6.54 7.37 3.41
C THR A 160 8.06 7.32 3.59
N TYR A 161 8.75 6.44 2.87
CA TYR A 161 10.20 6.34 2.96
C TYR A 161 10.90 7.57 2.40
N ALA A 162 10.39 8.14 1.29
CA ALA A 162 10.89 9.40 0.76
C ALA A 162 10.79 10.55 1.78
N ASP A 163 9.71 10.61 2.57
CA ASP A 163 9.58 11.59 3.66
C ASP A 163 10.62 11.34 4.76
N TYR A 164 10.85 10.08 5.15
CA TYR A 164 11.86 9.76 6.17
C TYR A 164 13.27 10.13 5.73
N LEU A 165 13.61 9.90 4.46
CA LEU A 165 14.88 10.32 3.88
C LEU A 165 15.02 11.84 3.90
N ALA A 166 13.97 12.57 3.48
CA ALA A 166 13.96 14.02 3.49
C ALA A 166 14.08 14.61 4.91
N GLU A 167 13.34 14.06 5.88
CA GLU A 167 13.42 14.45 7.29
C GLU A 167 14.83 14.25 7.88
N ALA A 168 15.53 13.20 7.46
CA ALA A 168 16.88 12.87 7.90
C ALA A 168 17.99 13.56 7.10
N GLY A 169 17.65 14.34 6.06
CA GLY A 169 18.64 14.97 5.17
C GLY A 169 19.41 13.98 4.29
N VAL A 170 18.88 12.77 4.08
CA VAL A 170 19.49 11.73 3.23
C VAL A 170 18.97 11.88 1.80
N GLY A 171 19.87 12.17 0.87
CA GLY A 171 19.51 12.43 -0.53
C GLY A 171 19.32 11.18 -1.40
N THR A 172 19.89 10.04 -1.00
CA THR A 172 19.99 8.85 -1.85
C THR A 172 19.78 7.55 -1.07
N VAL A 173 19.22 6.54 -1.74
CA VAL A 173 19.16 5.14 -1.27
C VAL A 173 20.18 4.29 -2.03
N THR A 174 20.69 3.24 -1.39
CA THR A 174 21.64 2.31 -2.02
C THR A 174 20.92 1.03 -2.43
N CYS A 175 20.98 0.71 -3.72
CA CYS A 175 20.35 -0.47 -4.29
C CYS A 175 21.28 -1.68 -4.25
N ALA A 176 20.70 -2.88 -4.25
CA ALA A 176 21.47 -4.10 -4.34
C ALA A 176 22.26 -4.12 -5.67
N GLY A 177 23.59 -4.26 -5.59
CA GLY A 177 24.48 -4.18 -6.75
C GLY A 177 25.18 -2.84 -6.97
N GLY A 178 24.99 -1.86 -6.07
CA GLY A 178 25.80 -0.63 -6.03
C GLY A 178 25.22 0.56 -6.79
N GLU A 179 24.07 0.40 -7.46
CA GLU A 179 23.31 1.54 -7.97
C GLU A 179 22.74 2.39 -6.82
N THR A 180 22.40 3.64 -7.13
CA THR A 180 21.74 4.55 -6.18
C THR A 180 20.50 5.16 -6.80
N ALA A 181 19.56 5.58 -5.94
CA ALA A 181 18.41 6.36 -6.37
C ALA A 181 18.19 7.57 -5.47
N GLY A 182 17.83 8.70 -6.07
CA GLY A 182 17.53 9.91 -5.32
C GLY A 182 16.20 9.79 -4.59
N ALA A 183 16.08 10.38 -3.39
CA ALA A 183 14.82 10.44 -2.64
C ALA A 183 13.68 11.09 -3.47
N GLY A 184 14.02 12.06 -4.33
CA GLY A 184 13.08 12.67 -5.29
C GLY A 184 12.55 11.68 -6.33
N GLU A 185 13.36 10.71 -6.76
CA GLU A 185 12.94 9.66 -7.70
C GLU A 185 11.97 8.67 -7.03
N VAL A 186 12.24 8.33 -5.77
CA VAL A 186 11.33 7.52 -4.93
C VAL A 186 9.97 8.21 -4.78
N ALA A 187 9.98 9.51 -4.45
CA ALA A 187 8.75 10.31 -4.34
C ALA A 187 7.99 10.44 -5.67
N ALA A 188 8.72 10.62 -6.78
CA ALA A 188 8.15 10.68 -8.12
C ALA A 188 7.48 9.36 -8.53
N LEU A 189 8.12 8.21 -8.24
CA LEU A 189 7.49 6.91 -8.50
C LEU A 189 6.22 6.73 -7.67
N ALA A 190 6.25 7.09 -6.38
CA ALA A 190 5.07 7.04 -5.53
C ALA A 190 3.90 7.85 -6.12
N ARG A 191 4.20 9.07 -6.59
CA ARG A 191 3.21 9.94 -7.25
C ARG A 191 2.71 9.34 -8.56
N ALA A 192 3.59 8.78 -9.39
CA ALA A 192 3.21 8.16 -10.65
C ALA A 192 2.23 6.98 -10.47
N GLN A 193 2.40 6.17 -9.42
CA GLN A 193 1.45 5.10 -9.10
C GLN A 193 0.08 5.65 -8.66
N VAL A 194 0.04 6.74 -7.87
CA VAL A 194 -1.21 7.43 -7.54
C VAL A 194 -1.89 7.97 -8.80
N ASP A 195 -1.14 8.65 -9.66
CA ASP A 195 -1.68 9.23 -10.89
C ASP A 195 -2.18 8.12 -11.83
N TYR A 196 -1.52 6.96 -11.91
CA TYR A 196 -1.99 5.78 -12.64
C TYR A 196 -3.36 5.31 -12.13
N VAL A 197 -3.53 5.18 -10.81
CA VAL A 197 -4.82 4.82 -10.17
C VAL A 197 -5.89 5.84 -10.53
N LEU A 198 -5.55 7.13 -10.59
CA LEU A 198 -6.49 8.23 -10.84
C LEU A 198 -6.84 8.44 -12.32
N GLY A 199 -6.08 7.84 -13.26
CA GLY A 199 -6.43 7.84 -14.68
C GLY A 199 -5.28 8.13 -15.64
N THR A 200 -4.08 8.44 -15.16
CA THR A 200 -2.87 8.59 -15.99
C THR A 200 -2.34 7.21 -16.39
N ASN A 201 -3.10 6.54 -17.23
CA ASN A 201 -2.80 5.20 -17.74
C ASN A 201 -3.26 5.08 -19.21
N PRO A 202 -2.80 4.05 -19.96
CA PRO A 202 -3.10 3.93 -21.39
C PRO A 202 -4.60 3.89 -21.75
N ARG A 203 -5.47 3.58 -20.78
CA ARG A 203 -6.92 3.56 -20.98
C ARG A 203 -7.61 4.88 -20.63
N GLY A 204 -6.93 5.80 -19.95
CA GLY A 204 -7.54 7.02 -19.42
C GLY A 204 -8.70 6.74 -18.45
N VAL A 205 -8.61 5.65 -17.69
CA VAL A 205 -9.65 5.19 -16.76
C VAL A 205 -9.17 5.36 -15.33
N SER A 206 -9.93 6.05 -14.49
CA SER A 206 -9.71 6.04 -13.05
C SER A 206 -10.14 4.70 -12.48
N TYR A 207 -9.27 4.06 -11.72
CA TYR A 207 -9.60 2.86 -10.95
C TYR A 207 -10.15 3.19 -9.56
N LEU A 208 -10.23 4.49 -9.21
CA LEU A 208 -11.01 5.02 -8.10
C LEU A 208 -12.45 5.30 -8.56
N VAL A 209 -13.39 4.46 -8.12
CA VAL A 209 -14.79 4.51 -8.56
C VAL A 209 -15.43 5.85 -8.16
N GLY A 210 -16.09 6.48 -9.13
CA GLY A 210 -16.73 7.79 -8.95
C GLY A 210 -15.79 8.99 -9.10
N TYR A 211 -14.51 8.78 -9.41
CA TYR A 211 -13.55 9.85 -9.68
C TYR A 211 -13.16 9.92 -11.16
N GLY A 212 -12.95 11.13 -11.67
CA GLY A 212 -12.56 11.37 -13.06
C GLY A 212 -13.69 11.17 -14.08
N ALA A 213 -13.38 11.37 -15.36
CA ALA A 213 -14.36 11.30 -16.44
C ALA A 213 -14.77 9.86 -16.82
N LYS A 214 -13.91 8.87 -16.55
CA LYS A 214 -14.13 7.46 -16.85
C LYS A 214 -13.69 6.61 -15.67
N TYR A 215 -14.58 5.76 -15.16
CA TYR A 215 -14.30 4.82 -14.07
C TYR A 215 -15.13 3.53 -14.24
N PRO A 216 -14.73 2.41 -13.62
CA PRO A 216 -15.49 1.16 -13.65
C PRO A 216 -16.92 1.34 -13.12
N ALA A 217 -17.90 0.92 -13.92
CA ALA A 217 -19.31 1.02 -13.59
C ALA A 217 -19.91 -0.34 -13.18
N ARG A 218 -19.21 -1.45 -13.38
CA ARG A 218 -19.69 -2.82 -13.12
C ARG A 218 -18.80 -3.52 -12.09
N VAL A 219 -18.59 -2.86 -10.95
CA VAL A 219 -17.79 -3.35 -9.80
C VAL A 219 -18.39 -4.63 -9.23
N HIS A 220 -17.55 -5.62 -8.90
CA HIS A 220 -17.92 -6.84 -8.19
C HIS A 220 -18.26 -6.52 -6.72
N HIS A 221 -19.44 -5.95 -6.48
CA HIS A 221 -19.89 -5.55 -5.15
C HIS A 221 -21.42 -5.64 -5.02
N ARG A 222 -21.90 -6.48 -4.09
CA ARG A 222 -23.33 -6.84 -3.95
C ARG A 222 -24.22 -5.63 -3.70
N ALA A 223 -23.91 -4.80 -2.71
CA ALA A 223 -24.73 -3.62 -2.41
C ALA A 223 -24.66 -2.56 -3.53
N ALA A 224 -23.61 -2.59 -4.37
CA ALA A 224 -23.51 -1.68 -5.50
C ALA A 224 -24.39 -2.14 -6.67
N SER A 225 -24.46 -3.45 -6.91
CA SER A 225 -25.18 -4.05 -8.05
C SER A 225 -26.69 -4.18 -7.84
N ILE A 226 -27.15 -4.21 -6.60
CA ILE A 226 -28.56 -4.35 -6.25
C ILE A 226 -29.25 -2.98 -6.23
N VAL A 227 -30.51 -2.91 -6.67
CA VAL A 227 -31.30 -1.66 -6.61
C VAL A 227 -31.31 -1.09 -5.19
N PRO A 228 -31.08 0.22 -5.02
CA PRO A 228 -31.18 0.83 -3.71
C PRO A 228 -32.61 0.86 -3.18
N TYR A 229 -32.72 0.79 -1.85
CA TYR A 229 -33.99 0.84 -1.13
C TYR A 229 -34.86 2.06 -1.46
N LYS A 230 -34.21 3.21 -1.74
CA LYS A 230 -34.92 4.46 -2.12
C LYS A 230 -35.69 4.34 -3.45
N HIS A 231 -35.31 3.40 -4.31
CA HIS A 231 -35.97 3.14 -5.59
C HIS A 231 -36.90 1.91 -5.56
N SER A 232 -36.57 0.88 -4.77
CA SER A 232 -37.44 -0.28 -4.55
C SER A 232 -37.41 -0.73 -3.10
N LYS A 233 -38.58 -0.77 -2.47
CA LYS A 233 -38.76 -1.30 -1.10
C LYS A 233 -39.05 -2.80 -1.08
N GLN A 234 -39.03 -3.47 -2.22
CA GLN A 234 -39.28 -4.91 -2.29
C GLN A 234 -38.17 -5.66 -1.54
N PHE A 235 -38.57 -6.67 -0.77
CA PHE A 235 -37.63 -7.58 -0.14
C PHE A 235 -36.86 -8.37 -1.21
N ILE A 236 -35.55 -8.47 -1.05
CA ILE A 236 -34.66 -9.22 -1.93
C ILE A 236 -34.14 -10.41 -1.12
N GLY A 237 -34.60 -11.60 -1.48
CA GLY A 237 -34.20 -12.86 -0.84
C GLY A 237 -32.73 -13.23 -1.12
N CYS A 238 -32.24 -14.25 -0.40
CA CYS A 238 -30.82 -14.63 -0.37
C CYS A 238 -30.19 -14.86 -1.76
N SER A 239 -30.88 -15.59 -2.66
CA SER A 239 -30.36 -15.91 -4.00
C SER A 239 -30.75 -14.87 -5.06
N GLN A 240 -31.77 -14.06 -4.80
CA GLN A 240 -32.32 -13.10 -5.77
C GLN A 240 -31.33 -11.99 -6.14
N GLY A 241 -30.41 -11.65 -5.22
CA GLY A 241 -29.28 -10.76 -5.52
C GLY A 241 -28.43 -11.29 -6.68
N PHE A 242 -28.14 -12.59 -6.66
CA PHE A 242 -27.36 -13.25 -7.70
C PHE A 242 -28.18 -13.43 -8.99
N GLU A 243 -29.37 -14.00 -8.87
CA GLU A 243 -30.25 -14.31 -10.01
C GLU A 243 -30.67 -13.08 -10.79
N HIS A 244 -31.03 -11.99 -10.10
CA HIS A 244 -31.62 -10.83 -10.75
C HIS A 244 -30.63 -9.69 -11.00
N TRP A 245 -29.54 -9.57 -10.24
CA TRP A 245 -28.68 -8.38 -10.29
C TRP A 245 -27.25 -8.67 -10.71
N PHE A 246 -26.64 -9.77 -10.25
CA PHE A 246 -25.24 -10.08 -10.53
C PHE A 246 -24.93 -10.17 -12.04
N GLY A 247 -25.75 -10.90 -12.80
CA GLY A 247 -25.55 -11.11 -14.24
C GLY A 247 -25.91 -9.91 -15.14
N ARG A 248 -26.46 -8.81 -14.59
CA ARG A 248 -26.91 -7.67 -15.42
C ARG A 248 -25.75 -7.02 -16.18
N ARG A 249 -25.99 -6.71 -17.45
CA ARG A 249 -25.01 -6.02 -18.31
C ARG A 249 -24.94 -4.51 -18.08
N SER A 250 -25.97 -3.94 -17.45
CA SER A 250 -25.99 -2.54 -17.04
C SER A 250 -24.96 -2.25 -15.94
N SER A 251 -24.63 -0.97 -15.82
CA SER A 251 -23.91 -0.42 -14.67
C SER A 251 -24.58 -0.78 -13.35
N ASN A 252 -23.79 -0.80 -12.28
CA ASN A 252 -24.27 -0.90 -10.91
C ASN A 252 -25.25 0.27 -10.62
N PRO A 253 -26.45 0.00 -10.09
CA PRO A 253 -27.41 1.05 -9.71
C PRO A 253 -26.88 2.04 -8.67
N ASN A 254 -25.93 1.60 -7.83
CA ASN A 254 -25.27 2.47 -6.86
C ASN A 254 -23.79 2.60 -7.24
N VAL A 255 -23.34 3.84 -7.45
CA VAL A 255 -21.92 4.13 -7.64
C VAL A 255 -21.20 3.90 -6.31
N LEU A 256 -20.20 3.00 -6.30
CA LEU A 256 -19.41 2.69 -5.12
C LEU A 256 -18.30 3.73 -4.93
N VAL A 257 -18.69 4.98 -4.67
CA VAL A 257 -17.79 6.14 -4.62
C VAL A 257 -16.63 5.89 -3.64
N GLY A 258 -15.40 6.14 -4.11
CA GLY A 258 -14.19 6.06 -3.29
C GLY A 258 -13.57 4.66 -3.22
N ALA A 259 -14.20 3.63 -3.78
CA ALA A 259 -13.62 2.31 -3.86
C ALA A 259 -12.54 2.20 -4.94
N ILE A 260 -11.44 1.52 -4.64
CA ILE A 260 -10.42 1.16 -5.62
C ILE A 260 -10.61 -0.31 -6.01
N VAL A 261 -10.85 -0.55 -7.30
CA VAL A 261 -11.01 -1.91 -7.86
C VAL A 261 -9.67 -2.60 -8.05
N GLY A 262 -9.67 -3.90 -8.37
CA GLY A 262 -8.45 -4.67 -8.63
C GLY A 262 -7.57 -4.22 -9.79
N GLY A 263 -8.12 -3.47 -10.75
CA GLY A 263 -7.35 -2.80 -11.79
C GLY A 263 -7.03 -3.68 -13.00
N PRO A 264 -6.17 -3.20 -13.92
CA PRO A 264 -5.89 -3.88 -15.18
C PRO A 264 -4.92 -5.06 -15.02
N ASP A 265 -4.81 -5.87 -16.07
CA ASP A 265 -3.76 -6.90 -16.16
C ASP A 265 -2.38 -6.29 -16.46
N ARG A 266 -1.34 -7.14 -16.52
CA ARG A 266 0.05 -6.74 -16.81
C ARG A 266 0.25 -6.02 -18.15
N ARG A 267 -0.75 -5.99 -19.03
CA ARG A 267 -0.70 -5.31 -20.34
C ARG A 267 -1.62 -4.08 -20.37
N ASP A 268 -1.98 -3.54 -19.21
CA ASP A 268 -2.90 -2.42 -19.03
C ASP A 268 -4.32 -2.70 -19.57
N ARG A 269 -4.71 -3.97 -19.73
CA ARG A 269 -6.05 -4.32 -20.22
C ARG A 269 -7.01 -4.47 -19.05
N PHE A 270 -8.11 -3.74 -19.12
CA PHE A 270 -9.18 -3.77 -18.11
C PHE A 270 -10.52 -4.12 -18.75
N ARG A 271 -11.21 -5.11 -18.18
CA ARG A 271 -12.56 -5.51 -18.57
C ARG A 271 -13.53 -5.21 -17.44
N ASP A 272 -14.31 -4.15 -17.61
CA ASP A 272 -15.37 -3.73 -16.67
C ASP A 272 -16.56 -4.71 -16.72
N ASN A 273 -16.40 -5.82 -16.01
CA ASN A 273 -17.39 -6.87 -15.88
C ASN A 273 -17.49 -7.29 -14.41
N ARG A 274 -18.71 -7.35 -13.89
CA ARG A 274 -19.00 -7.71 -12.50
C ARG A 274 -18.54 -9.12 -12.13
N ASP A 275 -18.48 -10.02 -13.10
CA ASP A 275 -17.99 -11.39 -12.90
C ASP A 275 -16.45 -11.48 -12.94
N ASN A 276 -15.78 -10.42 -13.38
CA ASN A 276 -14.32 -10.35 -13.44
C ASN A 276 -13.73 -9.88 -12.10
N TYR A 277 -13.98 -10.64 -11.03
CA TYR A 277 -13.60 -10.28 -9.66
C TYR A 277 -12.09 -9.96 -9.54
N MET A 278 -11.21 -10.61 -10.30
CA MET A 278 -9.77 -10.29 -10.31
C MET A 278 -9.46 -8.81 -10.60
N GLN A 279 -10.26 -8.15 -11.44
CA GLN A 279 -10.06 -6.76 -11.84
C GLN A 279 -11.10 -5.80 -11.26
N THR A 280 -12.33 -6.26 -11.01
CA THR A 280 -13.46 -5.40 -10.61
C THR A 280 -13.87 -5.54 -9.14
N GLU A 281 -13.22 -6.41 -8.37
CA GLU A 281 -13.41 -6.48 -6.93
C GLU A 281 -12.87 -5.24 -6.24
N ALA A 282 -13.70 -4.66 -5.37
CA ALA A 282 -13.36 -3.51 -4.54
C ALA A 282 -13.04 -4.00 -3.13
N CYS A 283 -11.79 -3.87 -2.72
CA CYS A 283 -11.32 -4.30 -1.42
C CYS A 283 -10.94 -3.12 -0.53
N THR A 284 -11.19 -3.26 0.78
CA THR A 284 -10.82 -2.25 1.78
C THR A 284 -9.31 -1.98 1.78
N TYR A 285 -8.51 -3.03 1.66
CA TYR A 285 -7.04 -2.94 1.66
C TYR A 285 -6.45 -2.30 0.38
N ASN A 286 -7.20 -2.20 -0.73
CA ASN A 286 -6.79 -1.37 -1.88
C ASN A 286 -6.89 0.12 -1.56
N THR A 287 -7.91 0.48 -0.77
CA THR A 287 -8.29 1.88 -0.54
C THR A 287 -7.58 2.46 0.69
N ALA A 288 -7.33 1.63 1.71
CA ALA A 288 -6.69 2.02 2.97
C ALA A 288 -5.40 2.85 2.80
N PRO A 289 -4.36 2.41 2.06
CA PRO A 289 -3.14 3.20 1.86
C PRO A 289 -3.39 4.55 1.15
N MET A 290 -4.38 4.59 0.26
CA MET A 290 -4.66 5.76 -0.55
C MET A 290 -5.31 6.90 0.23
N VAL A 291 -6.00 6.61 1.33
CA VAL A 291 -6.51 7.66 2.24
C VAL A 291 -5.35 8.53 2.74
N GLY A 292 -4.25 7.91 3.18
CA GLY A 292 -3.05 8.62 3.62
C GLY A 292 -2.39 9.40 2.47
N MET A 293 -2.29 8.80 1.29
CA MET A 293 -1.74 9.45 0.09
C MET A 293 -2.54 10.68 -0.32
N PHE A 294 -3.87 10.57 -0.38
CA PHE A 294 -4.74 11.70 -0.74
C PHE A 294 -4.71 12.79 0.33
N ALA A 295 -4.63 12.45 1.61
CA ALA A 295 -4.44 13.44 2.67
C ALA A 295 -3.13 14.22 2.50
N LYS A 296 -2.01 13.52 2.22
CA LYS A 296 -0.71 14.14 1.94
C LYS A 296 -0.77 15.05 0.71
N LEU A 297 -1.28 14.56 -0.41
CA LEU A 297 -1.37 15.33 -1.66
C LEU A 297 -2.28 16.57 -1.50
N ASN A 298 -3.38 16.44 -0.77
CA ASN A 298 -4.26 17.57 -0.46
C ASN A 298 -3.55 18.63 0.38
N ARG A 299 -2.78 18.22 1.40
CA ARG A 299 -1.96 19.14 2.21
C ARG A 299 -0.95 19.89 1.34
N MET A 300 -0.18 19.18 0.52
CA MET A 300 0.82 19.78 -0.38
C MET A 300 0.18 20.78 -1.36
N ALA A 301 -0.97 20.43 -1.94
CA ALA A 301 -1.69 21.31 -2.87
C ALA A 301 -2.21 22.59 -2.18
N ARG A 302 -2.57 22.52 -0.90
CA ARG A 302 -2.95 23.71 -0.11
C ARG A 302 -1.74 24.61 0.15
N GLU A 303 -0.64 24.03 0.62
CA GLU A 303 0.61 24.75 0.88
C GLU A 303 1.13 25.45 -0.39
N GLU A 304 1.06 24.79 -1.54
CA GLU A 304 1.45 25.38 -2.82
C GLU A 304 0.56 26.58 -3.20
N ARG A 305 -0.75 26.48 -3.02
CA ARG A 305 -1.67 27.61 -3.26
C ARG A 305 -1.38 28.78 -2.33
N GLU A 306 -1.11 28.51 -1.06
CA GLU A 306 -0.77 29.54 -0.07
C GLU A 306 0.55 30.24 -0.41
N ARG A 307 1.58 29.49 -0.81
CA ARG A 307 2.86 30.03 -1.28
C ARG A 307 2.68 30.91 -2.51
N ARG A 308 1.94 30.44 -3.53
CA ARG A 308 1.64 31.24 -4.73
C ARG A 308 0.91 32.54 -4.38
N ALA A 309 -0.06 32.49 -3.48
CA ALA A 309 -0.79 33.67 -3.01
C ALA A 309 0.07 34.63 -2.19
N ALA A 310 1.03 34.13 -1.41
CA ALA A 310 2.01 34.96 -0.70
C ALA A 310 2.95 35.69 -1.69
N THR A 311 3.50 34.96 -2.67
CA THR A 311 4.36 35.54 -3.72
C THR A 311 3.64 36.61 -4.54
N ALA A 312 2.36 36.39 -4.87
CA ALA A 312 1.56 37.39 -5.59
C ALA A 312 1.34 38.68 -4.79
N ARG A 313 1.16 38.58 -3.47
CA ARG A 313 1.01 39.73 -2.56
C ARG A 313 2.31 40.49 -2.31
N SER A 314 3.44 39.80 -2.25
CA SER A 314 4.76 40.45 -2.12
C SER A 314 5.20 41.14 -3.41
N GLY A 315 4.81 40.61 -4.58
CA GLY A 315 5.11 41.23 -5.87
C GLY A 315 4.33 42.54 -6.10
N THR A 316 3.10 42.64 -5.59
CA THR A 316 2.28 43.86 -5.70
C THR A 316 2.69 44.97 -4.73
N ALA A 317 3.37 44.64 -3.62
CA ALA A 317 3.89 45.62 -2.67
C ALA A 317 5.23 46.24 -3.09
N ALA A 318 5.90 45.72 -4.13
CA ALA A 318 7.14 46.25 -4.68
C ALA A 318 6.93 47.22 -5.86
N GLU A 319 5.69 47.43 -6.28
CA GLU A 319 5.30 48.32 -7.40
C GLU A 319 4.57 49.60 -6.93
N VAL A 320 4.60 49.92 -5.64
CA VAL A 320 4.07 51.17 -5.05
C VAL A 320 5.19 51.90 -4.31
#